data_AF-A0A9C9X3X4-F1
#
_entry.id   AF-A0A9C9X3X4-F1
#
_cell.length_a   1.000
_cell.length_b   1.000
_cell.length_c   1.000
_cell.angle_alpha   90.00
_cell.angle_beta   90.00
_cell.angle_gamma   90.00
#
_symmetry.space_group_name_H-M   'P 1'
#
loop_
_entity.id
_entity.type
_entity.pdbx_description
1 polymer ?
#
loop_
_entity_poly.entity_id
_entity_poly.type
_entity_poly.pdbx_seq_one_letter_code
_entity_poly.pdbx_strand_id
1 'polypeptide(L)' 'MSIIRLMSEMENKNQPFVLATVVKTSGSVPGKVGFKILVDAAGKSTGTVGGGELEQRVTTECLAR' A
#
# COMPACT_ATOMS: atom_id res chain seq x y z
N MET A 1 12.10 3.14 -6.99
CA MET A 1 12.32 2.16 -5.91
C MET A 1 11.38 0.98 -6.13
N SER A 2 11.82 -0.27 -5.96
CA SER A 2 10.88 -1.41 -5.93
C SER A 2 10.22 -1.48 -4.56
N ILE A 3 8.91 -1.75 -4.50
CA ILE A 3 8.19 -1.89 -3.23
C ILE A 3 8.78 -3.00 -2.35
N ILE A 4 9.30 -4.07 -2.97
CA ILE A 4 9.97 -5.18 -2.27
C ILE A 4 11.26 -4.71 -1.59
N ARG A 5 12.03 -3.85 -2.25
CA ARG A 5 13.25 -3.28 -1.65
C ARG A 5 12.91 -2.37 -0.47
N LEU A 6 11.87 -1.56 -0.61
CA LEU A 6 11.40 -0.71 0.48
C LEU A 6 10.96 -1.53 1.71
N MET A 7 10.22 -2.61 1.51
CA MET A 7 9.85 -3.53 2.60
C MET A 7 11.08 -4.06 3.34
N SER A 8 12.08 -4.55 2.60
CA SER A 8 13.32 -5.06 3.18
C SER A 8 14.09 -3.98 3.96
N GLU A 9 14.13 -2.75 3.44
CA GLU A 9 14.76 -1.62 4.16
C GLU A 9 14.05 -1.27 5.46
N MET A 10 12.72 -1.32 5.48
CA MET A 10 11.93 -1.04 6.68
C MET A 10 12.05 -2.17 7.71
N GLU A 11 12.03 -3.42 7.26
CA GLU A 11 12.28 -4.60 8.08
C GLU A 11 13.68 -4.54 8.74
N ASN A 12 14.72 -4.22 7.96
CA ASN A 12 16.08 -4.04 8.48
C ASN A 12 16.19 -2.93 9.54
N LYS A 13 15.28 -1.96 9.52
CA LYS A 13 15.19 -0.86 10.50
C LYS A 13 14.24 -1.15 11.66
N ASN A 14 13.64 -2.34 11.72
CA ASN A 14 12.53 -2.66 12.64
C ASN A 14 11.40 -1.63 12.59
N GLN A 15 11.18 -1.03 11.41
CA GLN A 15 10.11 -0.07 11.20
C GLN A 15 8.84 -0.83 10.80
N PRO A 16 7.75 -0.75 11.59
CA PRO A 16 6.49 -1.42 11.26
C PRO A 16 5.86 -0.80 10.00
N PHE A 17 5.24 -1.67 9.20
CA PHE A 17 4.52 -1.28 7.99
C PHE A 17 3.42 -2.28 7.64
N VAL A 18 2.46 -1.84 6.84
CA VAL A 18 1.43 -2.67 6.21
C VAL A 18 1.57 -2.61 4.71
N LEU A 19 1.45 -3.76 4.04
CA LEU A 19 1.37 -3.85 2.58
C LEU A 19 -0.04 -4.23 2.16
N ALA A 20 -0.74 -3.33 1.47
CA ALA A 20 -2.00 -3.63 0.81
C ALA A 20 -1.75 -3.94 -0.67
N THR A 21 -2.42 -4.98 -1.19
CA THR A 21 -2.30 -5.42 -2.59
C THR A 21 -3.68 -5.57 -3.22
N VAL A 22 -3.85 -5.07 -4.44
CA VAL A 22 -5.05 -5.33 -5.25
C VAL A 22 -5.00 -6.77 -5.75
N VAL A 23 -5.87 -7.62 -5.23
CA VAL A 23 -5.96 -9.04 -5.60
C VAL A 23 -6.98 -9.33 -6.70
N LYS A 24 -7.96 -8.45 -6.89
CA LYS A 24 -9.01 -8.56 -7.91
C LYS A 24 -9.52 -7.19 -8.28
N THR A 25 -9.94 -7.02 -9.53
CA THR A 25 -10.65 -5.85 -10.03
C THR A 25 -11.92 -6.29 -10.76
N SER A 26 -12.88 -5.39 -10.91
CA SER A 26 -14.12 -5.63 -11.65
C SER A 26 -14.50 -4.37 -12.43
N GLY A 27 -14.92 -4.54 -13.69
CA GLY A 27 -15.21 -3.43 -14.58
C GLY A 27 -13.97 -2.61 -14.99
N SER A 28 -14.20 -1.38 -15.44
CA SER A 28 -13.15 -0.44 -15.84
C SER A 28 -12.75 0.44 -14.65
N VAL A 29 -11.78 -0.01 -13.87
CA VAL A 29 -11.22 0.72 -12.74
C VAL A 29 -9.77 1.15 -13.02
N PRO A 30 -9.30 2.29 -12.47
CA PRO A 30 -7.91 2.73 -12.69
C PRO A 30 -6.87 1.79 -12.07
N GLY A 31 -7.18 1.17 -10.92
CA GLY A 31 -6.31 0.19 -10.26
C GLY A 31 -6.28 -1.15 -11.00
N LYS A 32 -5.12 -1.80 -11.05
CA LYS A 32 -4.95 -3.13 -11.66
C LYS A 32 -4.55 -4.17 -10.62
N VAL A 33 -4.88 -5.43 -10.87
CA VAL A 33 -4.38 -6.55 -10.06
C VAL A 33 -2.86 -6.48 -9.96
N GLY A 34 -2.35 -6.65 -8.75
CA GLY A 34 -0.92 -6.54 -8.45
C GLY A 34 -0.45 -5.13 -8.09
N PHE A 35 -1.29 -4.10 -8.19
CA PHE A 35 -1.00 -2.80 -7.59
C PHE A 35 -0.83 -2.94 -6.08
N LYS A 36 0.13 -2.20 -5.53
CA LYS A 36 0.52 -2.28 -4.13
C LYS A 36 0.70 -0.89 -3.55
N ILE A 37 0.28 -0.75 -2.31
CA ILE A 37 0.61 0.41 -1.49
C ILE A 37 1.18 -0.09 -0.17
N LEU A 38 2.30 0.49 0.22
CA LEU A 38 2.94 0.24 1.51
C LEU A 38 2.70 1.45 2.39
N VAL A 39 2.26 1.23 3.62
CA VAL A 39 1.89 2.27 4.58
C VAL A 39 2.70 2.05 5.85
N ASP A 40 3.42 3.08 6.31
CA ASP A 40 4.15 3.03 7.58
C ASP A 40 3.26 3.43 8.77
N ALA A 41 3.77 3.27 9.99
CA ALA A 41 3.03 3.62 11.21
C ALA A 41 2.70 5.12 11.36
N ALA A 42 3.31 6.01 10.57
CA ALA A 42 2.97 7.43 10.52
C ALA A 42 1.90 7.74 9.47
N GLY A 43 1.41 6.72 8.75
CA GLY A 43 0.42 6.86 7.68
C GLY A 43 1.02 7.31 6.36
N LYS A 44 2.35 7.39 6.24
CA LYS A 44 2.99 7.71 4.97
C LYS A 44 2.89 6.49 4.06
N SER A 45 2.36 6.73 2.87
CA SER A 45 2.18 5.69 1.87
C SER A 45 3.17 5.79 0.72
N THR A 46 3.51 4.64 0.12
CA THR A 46 4.31 4.53 -1.10
C THR A 46 3.72 3.47 -2.01
N GLY A 47 3.51 3.82 -3.28
CA GLY A 47 2.76 3.00 -4.23
C GLY A 47 1.31 3.47 -4.35
N THR A 48 0.48 2.67 -5.01
CA THR A 48 -0.91 3.03 -5.32
C THR A 48 -1.76 1.77 -5.42
N VAL A 49 -3.04 1.89 -5.09
CA VAL A 49 -4.09 0.87 -5.34
C VAL A 49 -5.03 1.29 -6.48
N GLY A 50 -4.76 2.42 -7.14
CA GLY A 50 -5.59 2.96 -8.23
C GLY A 50 -5.92 4.45 -8.11
N GLY A 51 -5.41 5.17 -7.11
CA GLY A 51 -5.64 6.61 -6.95
C GLY A 51 -6.98 6.97 -6.27
N GLY A 52 -7.19 8.28 -6.10
CA GLY A 52 -8.43 8.86 -5.59
C GLY A 52 -8.69 8.54 -4.12
N GLU A 53 -9.96 8.59 -3.72
CA GLU A 53 -10.40 8.36 -2.34
C GLU A 53 -10.09 6.94 -1.83
N LEU A 54 -9.91 5.98 -2.74
CA LEU A 54 -9.55 4.60 -2.38
C LEU A 54 -8.22 4.54 -1.63
N GLU A 55 -7.25 5.38 -1.98
CA GLU A 55 -5.94 5.40 -1.31
C GLU A 55 -6.04 5.87 0.14
N GLN A 56 -6.87 6.89 0.40
CA GLN A 56 -7.12 7.35 1.77
C GLN A 56 -7.81 6.26 2.59
N ARG A 57 -8.85 5.64 2.04
CA ARG A 57 -9.56 4.53 2.72
C ARG A 57 -8.62 3.37 3.05
N VAL A 58 -7.79 2.94 2.10
CA VAL A 58 -6.82 1.87 2.33
C VAL A 58 -5.78 2.28 3.38
N THR A 59 -5.32 3.54 3.37
CA THR A 59 -4.38 4.05 4.38
C THR A 59 -4.99 4.02 5.78
N THR A 60 -6.24 4.47 5.93
CA THR A 60 -6.97 4.40 7.21
C THR A 60 -7.12 2.96 7.71
N GLU A 61 -7.49 2.03 6.83
CA GLU A 61 -7.58 0.60 7.19
C GLU A 61 -6.22 0.01 7.58
N CYS A 62 -5.12 0.44 6.95
CA CYS A 62 -3.77 0.01 7.32
C CYS A 62 -3.39 0.51 8.72
N LEU A 63 -3.75 1.75 9.07
CA LEU A 63 -3.47 2.32 10.39
C LEU A 63 -4.30 1.71 11.52
N ALA A 64 -5.39 1.01 11.19
CA ALA A 64 -6.22 0.31 12.16
C ALA A 64 -5.74 -1.12 12.47
N ARG A 65 -4.64 -1.58 11.86
CA ARG A 65 -4.04 -2.91 12.04
C ARG A 65 -2.74 -2.81 12.81
#